data_AF-A0A382Z9E2-F1
#
_entry.id   AF-A0A382Z9E2-F1
#
_cell.length_a   1.000
_cell.length_b   1.000
_cell.length_c   1.000
_cell.angle_alpha   90.00
_cell.angle_beta   90.00
_cell.angle_gamma   90.00
#
_symmetry.space_group_name_H-M   'P 1'
#
loop_
_entity.id
_entity.type
_entity.pdbx_description
1 polymer ?
#
loop_
_entity_poly.entity_id
_entity_poly.type
_entity_poly.pdbx_seq_one_letter_code
_entity_poly.pdbx_strand_id
1 'polypeptide(L)'
;PHEIEIQKTVEDIELLVSADHKEIGISDQLKLTFTIFTPVGRLVAFPNVGKTLGPFRVVGHDFVRPQAVSEIQREEWKQEYLLEADSVGEKTIRSMMITISAWSYSDSVACRLLERGNLVLEEKCDRTRRNVTVPETVTVKTPTLEFLVTTVLADDADITTPLDIAPPVSIIKQPMPLGIWTLIFGIAALIGFCLWWLLRRQRTEVTESVPTGNPVHLIVLELLEKLKREDIDGADAIDHFYVRLSDLLRRYALWRFGV
;
A
#
# COMPACT_ATOMS: atom_id res chain seq x y z
N PRO A 1 -26.65 -7.12 0.14
CA PRO A 1 -25.56 -6.12 0.18
C PRO A 1 -26.00 -4.89 0.97
N HIS A 2 -25.82 -4.92 2.29
CA HIS A 2 -26.07 -3.78 3.17
C HIS A 2 -24.72 -3.43 3.79
N GLU A 3 -24.01 -2.53 3.13
CA GLU A 3 -22.82 -1.88 3.67
C GLU A 3 -23.25 -1.09 4.91
N ILE A 4 -22.50 -1.24 6.01
CA ILE A 4 -22.73 -0.47 7.22
C ILE A 4 -21.73 0.67 7.22
N GLU A 5 -22.20 1.89 7.35
CA GLU A 5 -21.36 3.06 7.54
C GLU A 5 -21.83 3.82 8.78
N ILE A 6 -20.94 3.96 9.77
CA ILE A 6 -21.22 4.69 11.01
C ILE A 6 -20.20 5.81 11.15
N GLN A 7 -20.68 7.05 11.13
CA GLN A 7 -19.89 8.23 11.39
C GLN A 7 -20.05 8.71 12.83
N LYS A 8 -18.95 9.13 13.44
CA LYS A 8 -18.92 9.72 14.77
C LYS A 8 -17.93 10.87 14.81
N THR A 9 -18.42 12.05 15.18
CA THR A 9 -17.59 13.25 15.33
C THR A 9 -17.32 13.51 16.80
N VAL A 10 -16.06 13.78 17.14
CA VAL A 10 -15.63 14.21 18.47
C VAL A 10 -14.70 15.39 18.27
N GLU A 11 -15.13 16.58 18.73
CA GLU A 11 -14.41 17.85 18.51
C GLU A 11 -14.19 18.16 17.02
N ASP A 12 -12.94 18.19 16.56
CA ASP A 12 -12.51 18.41 15.17
C ASP A 12 -12.10 17.10 14.46
N ILE A 13 -12.33 15.96 15.10
CA ILE A 13 -12.01 14.63 14.60
C ILE A 13 -13.29 13.94 14.13
N GLU A 14 -13.26 13.41 12.91
CA GLU A 14 -14.32 12.56 12.39
C GLU A 14 -13.82 11.12 12.28
N LEU A 15 -14.52 10.20 12.93
CA LEU A 15 -14.32 8.75 12.80
C LEU A 15 -15.42 8.19 11.92
N LEU A 16 -15.02 7.48 10.87
CA LEU A 16 -15.89 6.70 10.00
C LEU A 16 -15.56 5.22 10.17
N VAL A 17 -16.57 4.41 10.41
CA VAL A 17 -16.43 2.96 10.50
C VAL A 17 -17.32 2.35 9.42
N SER A 18 -16.70 1.71 8.43
CA SER A 18 -17.41 1.02 7.36
C SER A 18 -17.17 -0.49 7.42
N ALA A 19 -18.22 -1.26 7.15
CA ALA A 19 -18.15 -2.71 6.95
C ALA A 19 -18.88 -3.06 5.65
N ASP A 20 -18.26 -3.91 4.84
CA ASP A 20 -18.79 -4.33 3.53
C ASP A 20 -20.14 -5.04 3.61
N HIS A 21 -20.38 -5.80 4.68
CA HIS A 21 -21.62 -6.55 4.89
C HIS A 21 -22.09 -6.52 6.36
N LYS A 22 -23.40 -6.35 6.57
CA LYS A 22 -24.04 -6.54 7.88
C LYS A 22 -24.31 -8.02 8.22
N GLU A 23 -24.50 -8.83 7.20
CA GLU A 23 -24.79 -10.25 7.29
C GLU A 23 -23.74 -11.01 6.47
N ILE A 24 -23.10 -12.00 7.08
CA ILE A 24 -22.02 -12.78 6.44
C ILE A 24 -22.24 -14.27 6.69
N GLY A 25 -21.85 -15.13 5.74
CA GLY A 25 -21.74 -16.56 6.01
C GLY A 25 -20.58 -16.86 6.95
N ILE A 26 -20.64 -17.97 7.68
CA ILE A 26 -19.57 -18.45 8.57
C ILE A 26 -18.21 -18.64 7.84
N SER A 27 -18.25 -18.92 6.55
CA SER A 27 -17.07 -19.11 5.69
C SER A 27 -16.66 -17.84 4.93
N ASP A 28 -17.41 -16.76 5.07
CA ASP A 28 -17.16 -15.52 4.37
C ASP A 28 -16.22 -14.62 5.17
N GLN A 29 -15.55 -13.72 4.46
CA GLN A 29 -14.69 -12.71 5.06
C GLN A 29 -15.41 -11.38 5.14
N LEU A 30 -15.29 -10.72 6.28
CA LEU A 30 -15.82 -9.39 6.54
C LEU A 30 -14.67 -8.38 6.47
N LYS A 31 -14.84 -7.33 5.65
CA LYS A 31 -13.88 -6.23 5.55
C LYS A 31 -14.36 -5.06 6.42
N LEU A 32 -13.67 -4.85 7.54
CA LEU A 32 -13.94 -3.74 8.46
C LEU A 32 -12.89 -2.63 8.28
N THR A 33 -13.36 -1.42 8.03
CA THR A 33 -12.51 -0.24 7.77
C THR A 33 -12.77 0.84 8.80
N PHE A 34 -11.72 1.31 9.45
CA PHE A 34 -11.73 2.51 10.29
C PHE A 34 -11.01 3.63 9.55
N THR A 35 -11.71 4.71 9.26
CA THR A 35 -11.15 5.93 8.68
C THR A 35 -11.29 7.07 9.66
N ILE A 36 -10.22 7.82 9.88
CA ILE A 36 -10.20 8.96 10.80
C ILE A 36 -9.67 10.18 10.06
N PHE A 37 -10.43 11.25 10.13
CA PHE A 37 -10.03 12.56 9.66
C PHE A 37 -9.57 13.39 10.85
N THR A 38 -8.30 13.77 10.86
CA THR A 38 -7.73 14.67 11.87
C THR A 38 -7.20 15.94 11.23
N PRO A 39 -7.04 17.04 11.97
CA PRO A 39 -6.18 18.14 11.53
C PRO A 39 -4.75 17.65 11.24
N VAL A 40 -4.03 18.41 10.41
CA VAL A 40 -2.62 18.12 10.07
C VAL A 40 -1.72 18.06 11.32
N GLY A 41 -0.75 17.15 11.32
CA GLY A 41 0.24 17.04 12.40
C GLY A 41 -0.24 16.34 13.68
N ARG A 42 -1.35 15.59 13.63
CA ARG A 42 -1.76 14.68 14.71
C ARG A 42 -1.34 13.24 14.40
N LEU A 43 -0.95 12.51 15.43
CA LEU A 43 -0.70 11.07 15.38
C LEU A 43 -1.93 10.30 15.84
N VAL A 44 -2.37 9.35 15.03
CA VAL A 44 -3.47 8.44 15.36
C VAL A 44 -2.92 7.07 15.73
N ALA A 45 -3.26 6.60 16.93
CA ALA A 45 -2.97 5.26 17.40
C ALA A 45 -4.26 4.42 17.40
N PHE A 46 -4.38 3.52 16.42
CA PHE A 46 -5.43 2.52 16.38
C PHE A 46 -5.25 1.47 17.50
N PRO A 47 -6.34 0.85 18.00
CA PRO A 47 -6.24 -0.19 19.00
C PRO A 47 -5.41 -1.35 18.48
N ASN A 48 -4.50 -1.87 19.31
CA ASN A 48 -3.71 -3.05 18.96
C ASN A 48 -4.61 -4.29 18.99
N VAL A 49 -4.98 -4.79 17.81
CA VAL A 49 -5.76 -5.99 17.66
C VAL A 49 -4.82 -7.18 17.49
N GLY A 50 -4.98 -8.20 18.34
CA GLY A 50 -4.21 -9.43 18.26
C GLY A 50 -4.71 -10.36 17.15
N LYS A 51 -4.73 -11.68 17.43
CA LYS A 51 -5.25 -12.68 16.49
C LYS A 51 -6.78 -12.70 16.35
N THR A 52 -7.47 -12.04 17.27
CA THR A 52 -8.94 -12.06 17.39
C THR A 52 -9.46 -10.67 17.72
N LEU A 53 -10.58 -10.30 17.12
CA LEU A 53 -11.34 -9.10 17.38
C LEU A 53 -12.76 -9.48 17.82
N GLY A 54 -12.96 -9.64 19.13
CA GLY A 54 -14.21 -10.18 19.66
C GLY A 54 -14.43 -11.63 19.18
N PRO A 55 -15.60 -11.97 18.59
CA PRO A 55 -15.89 -13.31 18.08
C PRO A 55 -15.37 -13.56 16.66
N PHE A 56 -14.54 -12.66 16.13
CA PHE A 56 -13.94 -12.78 14.81
C PHE A 56 -12.44 -13.03 14.92
N ARG A 57 -11.93 -13.89 14.06
CA ARG A 57 -10.49 -14.09 13.86
C ARG A 57 -9.97 -13.07 12.87
N VAL A 58 -8.83 -12.46 13.17
CA VAL A 58 -8.16 -11.53 12.26
C VAL A 58 -7.30 -12.33 11.29
N VAL A 59 -7.63 -12.24 10.01
CA VAL A 59 -6.88 -12.87 8.91
C VAL A 59 -5.72 -11.98 8.49
N GLY A 60 -5.97 -10.68 8.43
CA GLY A 60 -5.00 -9.67 8.04
C GLY A 60 -5.43 -8.28 8.49
N HIS A 61 -4.48 -7.36 8.51
CA HIS A 61 -4.74 -5.95 8.70
C HIS A 61 -3.78 -5.15 7.83
N ASP A 62 -4.29 -4.05 7.28
CA ASP A 62 -3.50 -3.10 6.51
C ASP A 62 -3.67 -1.71 7.11
N PHE A 63 -2.57 -0.99 7.22
CA PHE A 63 -2.53 0.38 7.69
C PHE A 63 -2.14 1.30 6.52
N VAL A 64 -3.01 2.22 6.17
CA VAL A 64 -2.75 3.24 5.16
C VAL A 64 -2.23 4.49 5.89
N ARG A 65 -1.01 4.90 5.51
CA ARG A 65 -0.38 6.12 6.01
C ARG A 65 -1.24 7.36 5.76
N PRO A 66 -1.11 8.40 6.60
CA PRO A 66 -1.87 9.64 6.44
C PRO A 66 -1.74 10.20 5.03
N GLN A 67 -2.87 10.40 4.37
CA GLN A 67 -2.94 11.11 3.09
C GLN A 67 -3.56 12.48 3.34
N ALA A 68 -2.93 13.52 2.81
CA ALA A 68 -3.49 14.87 2.86
C ALA A 68 -4.70 14.94 1.94
N VAL A 69 -5.86 15.27 2.50
CA VAL A 69 -7.08 15.48 1.71
C VAL A 69 -7.03 16.91 1.15
N SER A 70 -6.94 17.05 -0.17
CA SER A 70 -6.54 18.31 -0.84
C SER A 70 -7.48 19.50 -0.62
N GLU A 71 -8.72 19.29 -0.18
CA GLU A 71 -9.74 20.35 -0.06
C GLU A 71 -9.86 20.95 1.35
N ILE A 72 -9.42 20.24 2.39
CA ILE A 72 -9.58 20.65 3.78
C ILE A 72 -8.30 20.24 4.47
N GLN A 73 -7.60 21.11 5.20
CA GLN A 73 -6.32 20.85 5.90
C GLN A 73 -6.43 19.72 6.96
N ARG A 74 -6.74 18.51 6.49
CA ARG A 74 -7.05 17.32 7.25
C ARG A 74 -6.27 16.15 6.65
N GLU A 75 -5.79 15.30 7.55
CA GLU A 75 -5.13 14.04 7.22
C GLU A 75 -6.14 12.90 7.40
N GLU A 76 -6.17 12.01 6.42
CA GLU A 76 -6.97 10.79 6.46
C GLU A 76 -6.08 9.62 6.90
N TRP A 77 -6.43 9.03 8.05
CA TRP A 77 -5.82 7.83 8.61
C TRP A 77 -6.76 6.65 8.41
N LYS A 78 -6.30 5.58 7.77
CA LYS A 78 -7.16 4.44 7.46
C LYS A 78 -6.54 3.11 7.89
N GLN A 79 -7.33 2.30 8.58
CA GLN A 79 -6.98 0.95 9.04
C GLN A 79 -8.04 -0.03 8.55
N GLU A 80 -7.61 -1.01 7.76
CA GLU A 80 -8.47 -2.07 7.24
C GLU A 80 -8.18 -3.40 7.97
N TYR A 81 -9.23 -4.11 8.34
CA TYR A 81 -9.17 -5.44 8.95
C TYR A 81 -9.96 -6.43 8.10
N LEU A 82 -9.36 -7.59 7.86
CA LEU A 82 -10.01 -8.74 7.25
C LEU A 82 -10.34 -9.75 8.34
N LEU A 83 -11.63 -10.00 8.53
CA LEU A 83 -12.17 -10.75 9.66
C LEU A 83 -12.90 -11.99 9.17
N GLU A 84 -12.77 -13.10 9.89
CA GLU A 84 -13.55 -14.32 9.69
C GLU A 84 -14.33 -14.65 10.96
N ALA A 85 -15.56 -15.13 10.82
CA ALA A 85 -16.38 -15.50 11.96
C ALA A 85 -15.95 -16.84 12.56
N ASP A 86 -15.83 -16.92 13.88
CA ASP A 86 -15.49 -18.19 14.55
C ASP A 86 -16.72 -19.09 14.77
N SER A 87 -17.93 -18.50 14.77
CA SER A 87 -19.20 -19.24 14.99
C SER A 87 -20.39 -18.48 14.41
N VAL A 88 -21.51 -19.19 14.23
CA VAL A 88 -22.78 -18.67 13.71
C VAL A 88 -23.53 -17.84 14.77
N GLY A 89 -24.43 -16.97 14.33
CA GLY A 89 -25.38 -16.22 15.15
C GLY A 89 -25.06 -14.73 15.23
N GLU A 90 -25.73 -14.03 16.15
CA GLU A 90 -25.48 -12.61 16.39
C GLU A 90 -24.11 -12.41 17.05
N LYS A 91 -23.24 -11.65 16.38
CA LYS A 91 -21.88 -11.34 16.80
C LYS A 91 -21.71 -9.86 17.03
N THR A 92 -21.01 -9.53 18.10
CA THR A 92 -20.81 -8.13 18.50
C THR A 92 -19.33 -7.79 18.64
N ILE A 93 -18.91 -6.71 18.00
CA ILE A 93 -17.59 -6.09 18.21
C ILE A 93 -17.78 -4.94 19.20
N ARG A 94 -17.12 -5.06 20.35
CA ARG A 94 -17.21 -4.07 21.44
C ARG A 94 -16.53 -2.77 21.05
N SER A 95 -16.99 -1.67 21.64
CA SER A 95 -16.35 -0.37 21.53
C SER A 95 -14.88 -0.43 21.95
N MET A 96 -13.99 0.11 21.12
CA MET A 96 -12.56 0.25 21.36
C MET A 96 -12.19 1.73 21.48
N MET A 97 -11.01 2.00 22.01
CA MET A 97 -10.49 3.36 22.16
C MET A 97 -9.42 3.61 21.11
N ILE A 98 -9.55 4.73 20.41
CA ILE A 98 -8.55 5.26 19.50
C ILE A 98 -7.95 6.50 20.16
N THR A 99 -6.63 6.54 20.26
CA THR A 99 -5.92 7.65 20.90
C THR A 99 -5.32 8.55 19.83
N ILE A 100 -5.60 9.83 19.92
CA ILE A 100 -5.09 10.85 19.01
C ILE A 100 -4.25 11.80 19.83
N SER A 101 -3.03 12.06 19.39
CA SER A 101 -2.07 12.91 20.10
C SER A 101 -1.41 13.90 19.15
N ALA A 102 -1.00 15.06 19.66
CA ALA A 102 -0.17 15.97 18.89
C ALA A 102 1.20 15.32 18.60
N TRP A 103 1.72 15.49 17.39
CA TRP A 103 3.08 15.07 17.07
C TRP A 103 4.09 15.91 17.87
N SER A 104 4.78 15.31 18.84
CA SER A 104 5.85 15.96 19.60
C SER A 104 7.22 15.58 19.05
N TYR A 105 8.03 16.57 18.70
CA TYR A 105 9.41 16.40 18.24
C TYR A 105 10.32 15.72 19.29
N SER A 106 9.94 15.75 20.56
CA SER A 106 10.73 15.25 21.69
C SER A 106 10.93 13.72 21.71
N ASP A 107 10.15 12.95 20.96
CA ASP A 107 10.19 11.48 20.98
C ASP A 107 10.94 10.85 19.79
N SER A 108 11.49 11.68 18.89
CA SER A 108 12.25 11.21 17.74
C SER A 108 13.49 10.41 18.17
N VAL A 109 13.72 9.27 17.49
CA VAL A 109 14.92 8.43 17.71
C VAL A 109 16.21 9.24 17.50
N ALA A 110 16.15 10.27 16.64
CA ALA A 110 17.23 11.24 16.43
C ALA A 110 17.64 11.97 17.73
N CYS A 111 16.70 12.48 18.53
CA CYS A 111 17.04 13.09 19.83
C CYS A 111 17.61 12.07 20.82
N ARG A 112 17.13 10.81 20.81
CA ARG A 112 17.68 9.73 21.66
C ARG A 112 19.12 9.33 21.30
N LEU A 113 19.48 9.39 20.02
CA LEU A 113 20.82 9.06 19.56
C LEU A 113 21.84 10.19 19.84
N LEU A 114 21.39 11.44 19.84
CA LEU A 114 22.21 12.60 20.18
C LEU A 114 22.67 12.61 21.66
N GLU A 115 21.93 12.00 22.58
CA GLU A 115 22.36 11.90 24.00
C GLU A 115 23.54 10.94 24.23
N ARG A 116 23.84 10.04 23.29
CA ARG A 116 24.93 9.06 23.44
C ARG A 116 26.26 9.51 22.82
N GLY A 117 26.19 10.50 21.92
CA GLY A 117 27.34 11.09 21.25
C GLY A 117 27.57 12.50 21.77
N ASN A 118 28.54 12.65 22.67
CA ASN A 118 28.91 13.91 23.27
C ASN A 118 29.48 14.89 22.22
N LEU A 119 28.62 15.60 21.49
CA LEU A 119 28.97 16.82 20.77
C LEU A 119 27.78 17.78 20.81
N VAL A 120 28.01 18.88 21.51
CA VAL A 120 27.16 20.07 21.58
C VAL A 120 26.93 20.57 20.15
N LEU A 121 25.69 20.46 19.68
CA LEU A 121 25.14 21.30 18.62
C LEU A 121 23.76 21.77 19.07
N GLU A 122 23.63 23.08 19.04
CA GLU A 122 22.70 23.90 19.81
C GLU A 122 21.20 23.61 19.54
N GLU A 123 20.41 23.79 20.60
CA GLU A 123 19.00 24.18 20.62
C GLU A 123 17.90 23.29 20.03
N LYS A 124 18.15 22.09 19.50
CA LYS A 124 17.05 21.27 18.93
C LYS A 124 16.39 20.25 19.87
N CYS A 125 17.07 19.85 20.95
CA CYS A 125 16.54 18.91 21.95
C CYS A 125 16.73 19.48 23.37
N ASP A 126 16.22 20.69 23.65
CA ASP A 126 16.31 21.28 24.99
C ASP A 126 15.26 20.66 25.95
N ARG A 127 15.70 19.73 26.79
CA ARG A 127 14.91 19.13 27.88
C ARG A 127 14.75 20.05 29.10
N THR A 128 15.36 21.24 29.14
CA THR A 128 15.32 22.11 30.33
C THR A 128 14.10 23.03 30.43
N ARG A 129 13.26 23.14 29.39
CA ARG A 129 11.88 23.65 29.56
C ARG A 129 10.99 22.60 30.21
N ARG A 130 10.99 22.59 31.54
CA ARG A 130 10.18 21.73 32.43
C ARG A 130 8.68 22.07 32.44
N ASN A 131 8.14 22.58 31.33
CA ASN A 131 6.70 22.59 31.04
C ASN A 131 6.47 21.63 29.88
N VAL A 132 6.62 20.33 30.16
CA VAL A 132 6.07 19.29 29.28
C VAL A 132 4.56 19.42 29.43
N THR A 133 3.94 20.28 28.62
CA THR A 133 2.50 20.21 28.38
C THR A 133 2.29 18.83 27.81
N VAL A 134 1.71 17.92 28.60
CA VAL A 134 1.31 16.59 28.13
C VAL A 134 0.56 16.83 26.80
N PRO A 135 0.99 16.22 25.68
CA PRO A 135 0.35 16.48 24.40
C PRO A 135 -1.14 16.21 24.60
N GLU A 136 -1.98 17.16 24.20
CA GLU A 136 -3.43 17.03 24.33
C GLU A 136 -3.83 15.72 23.64
N THR A 137 -4.22 14.73 24.44
CA THR A 137 -4.64 13.42 23.95
C THR A 137 -6.15 13.40 23.89
N VAL A 138 -6.69 13.31 22.68
CA VAL A 138 -8.12 13.11 22.46
C VAL A 138 -8.37 11.63 22.30
N THR A 139 -9.29 11.08 23.09
CA THR A 139 -9.68 9.67 22.98
C THR A 139 -11.04 9.54 22.32
N VAL A 140 -11.10 8.83 21.20
CA VAL A 140 -12.34 8.57 20.48
C VAL A 140 -12.75 7.12 20.71
N LYS A 141 -13.95 6.93 21.26
CA LYS A 141 -14.54 5.61 21.47
C LYS A 141 -15.30 5.16 20.22
N THR A 142 -14.93 4.02 19.64
CA THR A 142 -15.62 3.45 18.47
C THR A 142 -17.04 3.00 18.84
N PRO A 143 -17.99 3.02 17.88
CA PRO A 143 -19.31 2.43 18.09
C PRO A 143 -19.22 0.92 18.31
N THR A 144 -20.21 0.36 19.00
CA THR A 144 -20.43 -1.10 19.03
C THR A 144 -21.04 -1.53 17.71
N LEU A 145 -20.52 -2.59 17.11
CA LEU A 145 -20.99 -3.12 15.83
C LEU A 145 -21.64 -4.49 16.03
N GLU A 146 -22.80 -4.69 15.42
CA GLU A 146 -23.58 -5.94 15.49
C GLU A 146 -23.69 -6.54 14.10
N PHE A 147 -23.33 -7.81 13.97
CA PHE A 147 -23.31 -8.57 12.73
C PHE A 147 -24.11 -9.86 12.89
N LEU A 148 -24.82 -10.28 11.85
CA LEU A 148 -25.48 -11.57 11.82
C LEU A 148 -24.64 -12.55 10.99
N VAL A 149 -24.11 -13.59 11.64
CA VAL A 149 -23.37 -14.65 10.95
C VAL A 149 -24.32 -15.79 10.64
N THR A 150 -24.53 -16.08 9.36
CA THR A 150 -25.39 -17.16 8.87
C THR A 150 -24.58 -18.40 8.54
N THR A 151 -25.24 -19.55 8.46
CA THR A 151 -24.62 -20.78 7.96
C THR A 151 -24.79 -20.84 6.45
N VAL A 152 -23.82 -21.44 5.76
CA VAL A 152 -23.91 -21.69 4.32
C VAL A 152 -24.99 -22.75 4.01
N LEU A 153 -25.37 -23.55 5.00
CA LEU A 153 -26.47 -24.49 4.89
C LEU A 153 -27.78 -23.77 5.18
N ALA A 154 -28.77 -23.99 4.30
CA ALA A 154 -30.14 -23.61 4.60
C ALA A 154 -30.63 -24.38 5.84
N ASP A 155 -31.46 -23.74 6.66
CA ASP A 155 -31.96 -24.33 7.92
C ASP A 155 -32.77 -25.63 7.71
N ASP A 156 -33.22 -25.89 6.47
CA ASP A 156 -33.95 -27.08 6.03
C ASP A 156 -33.10 -28.07 5.23
N ALA A 157 -31.79 -27.81 5.06
CA ALA A 157 -30.91 -28.68 4.32
C ALA A 157 -30.66 -29.99 5.09
N ASP A 158 -31.11 -31.11 4.52
CA ASP A 158 -30.83 -32.44 5.05
C ASP A 158 -29.35 -32.80 4.89
N ILE A 159 -28.58 -32.61 5.97
CA ILE A 159 -27.15 -32.97 6.05
C ILE A 159 -26.87 -34.47 6.01
N THR A 160 -27.92 -35.32 6.11
CA THR A 160 -27.75 -36.78 6.08
C THR A 160 -27.74 -37.34 4.66
N THR A 161 -28.17 -36.54 3.67
CA THR A 161 -28.26 -36.94 2.27
C THR A 161 -27.20 -36.20 1.44
N PRO A 162 -26.20 -36.88 0.86
CA PRO A 162 -25.23 -36.23 -0.03
C PRO A 162 -25.95 -35.65 -1.25
N LEU A 163 -25.75 -34.36 -1.53
CA LEU A 163 -26.25 -33.76 -2.76
C LEU A 163 -25.49 -34.32 -3.96
N ASP A 164 -26.25 -34.72 -4.97
CA ASP A 164 -25.69 -35.24 -6.22
C ASP A 164 -25.01 -34.10 -7.01
N ILE A 165 -23.91 -34.43 -7.71
CA ILE A 165 -23.13 -33.43 -8.44
C ILE A 165 -23.98 -32.88 -9.58
N ALA A 166 -24.20 -31.57 -9.61
CA ALA A 166 -24.93 -30.92 -10.70
C ALA A 166 -24.29 -31.29 -12.05
N PRO A 167 -25.09 -31.64 -13.07
CA PRO A 167 -24.56 -32.06 -14.36
C PRO A 167 -23.74 -30.93 -14.99
N PRO A 168 -22.63 -31.25 -15.67
CA PRO A 168 -21.74 -30.25 -16.24
C PRO A 168 -22.50 -29.38 -17.24
N VAL A 169 -22.48 -28.06 -17.00
CA VAL A 169 -23.06 -27.08 -17.92
C VAL A 169 -22.28 -27.15 -19.23
N SER A 170 -22.95 -27.57 -20.29
CA SER A 170 -22.35 -27.63 -21.63
C SER A 170 -22.14 -26.21 -22.16
N ILE A 171 -20.93 -25.67 -21.96
CA ILE A 171 -20.51 -24.45 -22.64
C ILE A 171 -20.43 -24.79 -24.14
N ILE A 172 -21.33 -24.19 -24.93
CA ILE A 172 -21.32 -24.33 -26.39
C ILE A 172 -20.03 -23.69 -26.89
N LYS A 173 -19.02 -24.52 -27.18
CA LYS A 173 -17.75 -24.09 -27.76
C LYS A 173 -18.00 -23.73 -29.23
N GLN A 174 -18.38 -22.48 -29.49
CA GLN A 174 -18.52 -21.98 -30.85
C GLN A 174 -17.15 -22.10 -31.56
N PRO A 175 -17.03 -22.87 -32.65
CA PRO A 175 -15.79 -22.93 -33.40
C PRO A 175 -15.57 -21.57 -34.05
N MET A 176 -14.43 -20.93 -33.77
CA MET A 176 -14.08 -19.67 -34.41
C MET A 176 -14.10 -19.85 -35.94
N PRO A 177 -14.77 -18.95 -36.69
CA PRO A 177 -14.90 -19.09 -38.13
C PRO A 177 -13.51 -19.03 -38.80
N LEU A 178 -13.27 -19.94 -39.74
CA LEU A 178 -12.01 -20.05 -40.51
C LEU A 178 -11.58 -18.72 -41.16
N GLY A 179 -12.52 -17.80 -41.43
CA GLY A 179 -12.24 -16.47 -41.96
C GLY A 179 -11.38 -15.57 -41.05
N ILE A 180 -11.33 -15.83 -39.74
CA ILE A 180 -10.44 -15.06 -38.83
C ILE A 180 -8.98 -15.42 -39.10
N TRP A 181 -8.68 -16.68 -39.41
CA TRP A 181 -7.31 -17.12 -39.70
C TRP A 181 -6.77 -16.52 -41.00
N THR A 182 -7.60 -16.41 -42.04
CA THR A 182 -7.18 -15.78 -43.30
C THR A 182 -6.92 -14.29 -43.12
N LEU A 183 -7.70 -13.61 -42.26
CA LEU A 183 -7.49 -12.21 -41.92
C LEU A 183 -6.20 -12.00 -41.12
N ILE A 184 -5.92 -12.84 -40.13
CA ILE A 184 -4.66 -12.78 -39.34
C ILE A 184 -3.45 -13.03 -40.22
N PHE A 185 -3.46 -14.07 -41.07
CA PHE A 185 -2.37 -14.34 -42.00
C PHE A 185 -2.18 -13.20 -43.02
N GLY A 186 -3.28 -12.64 -43.53
CA GLY A 186 -3.25 -11.48 -44.42
C GLY A 186 -2.57 -10.27 -43.77
N ILE A 187 -2.96 -9.93 -42.54
CA ILE A 187 -2.37 -8.80 -41.80
C ILE A 187 -0.89 -9.07 -41.49
N ALA A 188 -0.53 -10.27 -41.03
CA ALA A 188 0.84 -10.63 -40.72
C ALA A 188 1.75 -10.55 -41.97
N ALA A 189 1.27 -11.03 -43.12
CA ALA A 189 2.00 -10.95 -44.39
C ALA A 189 2.20 -9.49 -44.85
N LEU A 190 1.18 -8.64 -44.67
CA LEU A 190 1.22 -7.24 -45.06
C LEU A 190 2.18 -6.43 -44.17
N ILE A 191 2.19 -6.69 -42.86
CA ILE A 191 3.16 -6.10 -41.91
C ILE A 191 4.58 -6.56 -42.24
N GLY A 192 4.77 -7.86 -42.48
CA GLY A 192 6.08 -8.42 -42.84
C GLY A 192 6.63 -7.83 -44.15
N PHE A 193 5.77 -7.68 -45.16
CA PHE A 193 6.14 -7.07 -46.44
C PHE A 193 6.46 -5.58 -46.29
N CYS A 194 5.68 -4.84 -45.49
CA CYS A 194 5.91 -3.43 -45.22
C CYS A 194 7.24 -3.21 -44.48
N LEU A 195 7.51 -3.99 -43.43
CA LEU A 195 8.78 -3.95 -42.70
C LEU A 195 9.96 -4.31 -43.60
N TRP A 196 9.84 -5.37 -44.40
CA TRP A 196 10.89 -5.78 -45.32
C TRP A 196 11.16 -4.70 -46.38
N TRP A 197 10.13 -4.07 -46.92
CA TRP A 197 10.27 -3.00 -47.91
C TRP A 197 10.90 -1.74 -47.30
N LEU A 198 10.51 -1.35 -46.08
CA LEU A 198 11.12 -0.24 -45.35
C LEU A 198 12.59 -0.50 -45.00
N LEU A 199 12.91 -1.71 -44.50
CA LEU A 199 14.28 -2.13 -44.20
C LEU A 199 15.14 -2.22 -45.47
N ARG A 200 14.57 -2.67 -46.59
CA ARG A 200 15.27 -2.72 -47.88
C ARG A 200 15.52 -1.33 -48.44
N ARG A 201 14.59 -0.38 -48.23
CA ARG A 201 14.74 1.02 -48.63
C ARG A 201 15.83 1.74 -47.81
N GLN A 202 16.06 1.32 -46.57
CA GLN A 202 17.13 1.83 -45.70
C GLN A 202 18.49 1.15 -45.89
N ARG A 203 18.62 0.12 -46.75
CA ARG A 203 19.90 -0.59 -47.01
C ARG A 203 20.71 -0.04 -48.20
N THR A 204 20.41 1.17 -48.64
CA THR A 204 21.37 1.99 -49.39
C THR A 204 21.89 3.04 -48.42
N GLU A 205 23.16 2.85 -48.05
CA GLU A 205 23.99 3.67 -47.15
C GLU A 205 23.99 3.29 -45.66
N VAL A 206 25.20 2.90 -45.22
CA VAL A 206 25.69 2.74 -43.85
C VAL A 206 25.22 1.50 -43.09
N THR A 207 26.04 0.44 -43.16
CA THR A 207 26.18 -0.51 -42.04
C THR A 207 27.62 -0.47 -41.59
N GLU A 208 27.94 0.59 -40.85
CA GLU A 208 28.98 0.56 -39.84
C GLU A 208 28.39 -0.09 -38.58
N SER A 209 29.20 -0.91 -37.94
CA SER A 209 28.88 -1.84 -36.85
C SER A 209 27.95 -1.28 -35.77
N VAL A 210 26.93 -2.06 -35.38
CA VAL A 210 26.30 -1.93 -34.06
C VAL A 210 27.30 -2.44 -33.02
N PRO A 211 27.79 -1.61 -32.07
CA PRO A 211 28.43 -2.16 -30.89
C PRO A 211 27.33 -2.79 -30.04
N THR A 212 27.52 -4.06 -29.71
CA THR A 212 26.85 -4.74 -28.60
C THR A 212 26.78 -3.77 -27.42
N GLY A 213 25.57 -3.53 -26.90
CA GLY A 213 25.30 -2.53 -25.88
C GLY A 213 26.38 -2.51 -24.81
N ASN A 214 26.96 -1.32 -24.58
CA ASN A 214 28.02 -1.10 -23.62
C ASN A 214 27.57 -1.69 -22.26
N PRO A 215 28.27 -2.69 -21.69
CA PRO A 215 27.79 -3.35 -20.48
C PRO A 215 27.67 -2.32 -19.37
N VAL A 216 26.54 -2.35 -18.64
CA VAL A 216 26.09 -1.33 -17.68
C VAL A 216 27.19 -0.83 -16.72
N HIS A 217 28.16 -1.67 -16.37
CA HIS A 217 29.29 -1.29 -15.51
C HIS A 217 30.22 -0.24 -16.13
N LEU A 218 30.40 -0.20 -17.45
CA LEU A 218 31.25 0.78 -18.12
C LEU A 218 30.63 2.19 -18.11
N ILE A 219 29.30 2.27 -18.24
CA ILE A 219 28.55 3.53 -18.14
C ILE A 219 28.67 4.12 -16.73
N VAL A 220 28.55 3.28 -15.70
CA VAL A 220 28.66 3.73 -14.29
C VAL A 220 30.08 4.14 -13.94
N LEU A 221 31.11 3.48 -14.49
CA LEU A 221 32.50 3.88 -14.29
C LEU A 221 32.78 5.27 -14.89
N GLU A 222 32.25 5.56 -16.08
CA GLU A 222 32.37 6.89 -16.70
C GLU A 222 31.67 7.97 -15.87
N LEU A 223 30.47 7.68 -15.33
CA LEU A 223 29.74 8.57 -14.43
C LEU A 223 30.48 8.82 -13.11
N LEU A 224 31.11 7.79 -12.52
CA LEU A 224 31.92 7.91 -11.31
C LEU A 224 33.20 8.72 -11.56
N GLU A 225 33.84 8.50 -12.71
CA GLU A 225 35.04 9.25 -13.07
C GLU A 225 34.74 10.73 -13.33
N LYS A 226 33.56 11.01 -13.91
CA LYS A 226 33.04 12.36 -14.05
C LYS A 226 32.74 13.00 -12.69
N LEU A 227 32.09 12.29 -11.78
CA LEU A 227 31.79 12.76 -10.42
C LEU A 227 33.06 13.04 -9.60
N LYS A 228 34.12 12.25 -9.81
CA LYS A 228 35.44 12.45 -9.17
C LYS A 228 36.18 13.68 -9.70
N ARG A 229 35.96 14.03 -10.97
CA ARG A 229 36.65 15.12 -11.66
C ARG A 229 35.96 16.46 -11.48
N GLU A 230 34.66 16.45 -11.12
CA GLU A 230 33.97 17.60 -10.55
C GLU A 230 34.55 17.83 -9.14
N ASP A 231 35.55 18.70 -9.05
CA ASP A 231 36.19 19.10 -7.78
C ASP A 231 35.18 19.86 -6.90
N ILE A 232 35.10 19.48 -5.64
CA ILE A 232 34.01 19.89 -4.75
C ILE A 232 34.61 20.68 -3.58
N ASP A 233 34.69 22.00 -3.76
CA ASP A 233 35.19 22.91 -2.73
C ASP A 233 34.09 23.29 -1.73
N GLY A 234 34.22 22.83 -0.48
CA GLY A 234 33.41 23.28 0.66
C GLY A 234 32.77 22.17 1.51
N ALA A 235 32.50 22.45 2.78
CA ALA A 235 31.97 21.47 3.74
C ALA A 235 30.53 21.01 3.43
N ASP A 236 29.68 21.91 2.91
CA ASP A 236 28.29 21.62 2.49
C ASP A 236 28.22 20.74 1.22
N ALA A 237 29.31 20.75 0.46
CA ALA A 237 29.38 20.10 -0.84
C ALA A 237 29.76 18.61 -0.71
N ILE A 238 30.32 18.19 0.44
CA ILE A 238 30.57 16.80 0.80
C ILE A 238 29.25 16.03 0.93
N ASP A 239 28.23 16.62 1.54
CA ASP A 239 26.92 15.97 1.71
C ASP A 239 26.23 15.77 0.35
N HIS A 240 26.31 16.77 -0.53
CA HIS A 240 25.81 16.66 -1.91
C HIS A 240 26.52 15.57 -2.73
N PHE A 241 27.82 15.38 -2.52
CA PHE A 241 28.59 14.30 -3.15
C PHE A 241 28.09 12.92 -2.73
N TYR A 242 27.93 12.69 -1.42
CA TYR A 242 27.47 11.39 -0.90
C TYR A 242 26.05 11.05 -1.33
N VAL A 243 25.17 12.06 -1.42
CA VAL A 243 23.81 11.87 -1.94
C VAL A 243 23.84 11.42 -3.41
N ARG A 244 24.62 12.09 -4.27
CA ARG A 244 24.74 11.72 -5.69
C ARG A 244 25.40 10.35 -5.88
N LEU A 245 26.42 10.04 -5.09
CA LEU A 245 27.11 8.74 -5.12
C LEU A 245 26.14 7.60 -4.74
N SER A 246 25.36 7.80 -3.67
CA SER A 246 24.40 6.81 -3.19
C SER A 246 23.31 6.52 -4.22
N ASP A 247 22.84 7.55 -4.92
CA ASP A 247 21.84 7.42 -5.96
C ASP A 247 22.38 6.67 -7.21
N LEU A 248 23.63 6.95 -7.61
CA LEU A 248 24.32 6.18 -8.66
C LEU A 248 24.49 4.70 -8.29
N LEU A 249 24.93 4.41 -7.06
CA LEU A 249 25.09 3.04 -6.57
C LEU A 249 23.75 2.31 -6.50
N ARG A 250 22.68 3.00 -6.07
CA ARG A 250 21.33 2.42 -6.04
C ARG A 250 20.84 2.05 -7.44
N ARG A 251 20.97 2.94 -8.42
CA ARG A 251 20.57 2.65 -9.82
C ARG A 251 21.38 1.51 -10.42
N TYR A 252 22.68 1.45 -10.12
CA TYR A 252 23.53 0.33 -10.53
C TYR A 252 23.05 -0.99 -9.92
N ALA A 253 22.75 -1.02 -8.62
CA ALA A 253 22.23 -2.21 -7.96
C ALA A 253 20.90 -2.68 -8.57
N LEU A 254 19.99 -1.75 -8.86
CA LEU A 254 18.70 -2.03 -9.49
C LEU A 254 18.89 -2.62 -10.90
N TRP A 255 19.78 -2.06 -11.72
CA TRP A 255 20.05 -2.56 -13.07
C TRP A 255 20.82 -3.88 -13.09
N ARG A 256 21.72 -4.10 -12.12
CA ARG A 256 22.61 -5.28 -12.10
C ARG A 256 22.00 -6.47 -11.37
N PHE A 257 21.24 -6.23 -10.32
CA PHE A 257 20.71 -7.25 -9.40
C PHE A 257 19.19 -7.27 -9.29
N GLY A 258 18.48 -6.25 -9.80
CA GLY A 258 17.01 -6.22 -9.84
C GLY A 258 16.33 -6.11 -8.47
N VAL A 259 17.01 -5.52 -7.48
CA VAL A 259 16.57 -5.36 -6.09
C VAL A 259 16.07 -3.95 -5.80
#